data_AF-A0A9P1B1W2-F1
#
_entry.id   AF-A0A9P1B1W2-F1
#
_cell.length_a   1.000
_cell.length_b   1.000
_cell.length_c   1.000
_cell.angle_alpha   90.00
_cell.angle_beta   90.00
_cell.angle_gamma   90.00
#
_symmetry.space_group_name_H-M   'P 1'
#
loop_
_entity.id
_entity.type
_entity.pdbx_description
1 polymer ?
#
loop_
_entity_poly.entity_id
_entity_poly.type
_entity_poly.pdbx_seq_one_letter_code
_entity_poly.pdbx_strand_id
1 'polypeptide(L)'
;MAPHNIALTHSPSPYTSSSDPVSEKKEKRKKKKKKKKKTENNYALSIEKRFGIPNIARIKPLKTSPGEENQLIPPFIPFRSTFVTSPKYSLAACRIQKNLSTILLNLFCFLNTPRKFTRRASSLTIEFKNYVSVETCNDTHATHIGADHNFTTLLAIIRDPVERFLSGFVDKCIHEANHKKTRCYGCNKNMMCVLKAQYERFQLIADGKLTNFSYEDRHFAPMSWFCDFTRETVKNYRFLYFGETEEEQGETVDELMTVFEDHGVDNHTTTYISEELSANRTKHSTSGSMIRIRTGYEMRKSKEAMKMLYLIYENDYKAFNLNSPFSNYP
;
A
#
# COMPACT_ATOMS: atom_id res chain seq x y z
N MET A 1 32.67 -13.87 88.28
CA MET A 1 33.48 -14.96 87.71
C MET A 1 32.88 -15.34 86.36
N ALA A 2 33.60 -15.10 85.26
CA ALA A 2 33.45 -15.95 84.06
C ALA A 2 34.04 -17.35 84.38
N PRO A 3 33.96 -18.42 83.56
CA PRO A 3 33.54 -18.57 82.14
C PRO A 3 32.57 -19.77 81.93
N HIS A 4 32.04 -20.15 80.76
CA HIS A 4 32.69 -20.88 79.65
C HIS A 4 31.66 -21.26 78.54
N ASN A 5 32.19 -21.40 77.31
CA ASN A 5 31.63 -21.96 76.06
C ASN A 5 30.70 -23.18 76.17
N ILE A 6 29.67 -23.29 75.30
CA ILE A 6 29.22 -24.56 74.67
C ILE A 6 28.74 -24.32 73.22
N ALA A 7 29.05 -25.31 72.39
CA ALA A 7 29.00 -25.41 70.94
C ALA A 7 27.62 -25.59 70.27
N LEU A 8 27.63 -25.35 68.95
CA LEU A 8 26.60 -25.60 67.93
C LEU A 8 26.30 -27.10 67.73
N THR A 9 25.03 -27.44 67.56
CA THR A 9 24.57 -28.59 66.77
C THR A 9 23.39 -28.19 65.88
N HIS A 10 23.49 -28.53 64.59
CA HIS A 10 22.47 -28.34 63.56
C HIS A 10 21.50 -29.53 63.52
N SER A 11 20.25 -29.29 63.14
CA SER A 11 19.31 -30.29 62.60
C SER A 11 18.51 -29.65 61.46
N PRO A 12 18.36 -30.29 60.28
CA PRO A 12 17.72 -29.70 59.11
C PRO A 12 16.21 -29.96 59.03
N SER A 13 15.48 -28.99 58.50
CA SER A 13 14.03 -29.04 58.19
C SER A 13 13.80 -29.37 56.70
N PRO A 14 12.72 -30.09 56.32
CA PRO A 14 12.54 -30.61 54.96
C PRO A 14 11.87 -29.59 54.03
N TYR A 15 12.50 -29.34 52.88
CA TYR A 15 11.91 -28.58 51.78
C TYR A 15 10.92 -29.44 50.98
N THR A 16 9.69 -28.94 50.81
CA THR A 16 8.75 -29.39 49.78
C THR A 16 8.83 -28.45 48.58
N SER A 17 8.85 -29.00 47.36
CA SER A 17 8.92 -28.27 46.10
C SER A 17 7.52 -27.98 45.56
N SER A 18 7.14 -26.71 45.46
CA SER A 18 6.01 -26.26 44.65
C SER A 18 6.52 -25.55 43.40
N SER A 19 6.21 -26.07 42.21
CA SER A 19 6.54 -25.46 40.93
C SER A 19 5.65 -24.24 40.65
N ASP A 20 6.28 -23.07 40.50
CA ASP A 20 5.61 -21.79 40.28
C ASP A 20 4.89 -21.70 38.90
N PRO A 21 3.56 -21.47 38.87
CA PRO A 21 2.75 -21.33 37.64
C PRO A 21 3.15 -20.15 36.73
N VAL A 22 3.97 -19.23 37.26
CA VAL A 22 4.45 -18.03 36.56
C VAL A 22 5.60 -18.36 35.60
N SER A 23 6.42 -19.36 35.92
CA SER A 23 7.56 -19.79 35.09
C SER A 23 7.08 -20.43 33.77
N GLU A 24 6.07 -21.28 33.85
CA GLU A 24 5.52 -22.03 32.72
C GLU A 24 4.78 -21.12 31.71
N LYS A 25 4.09 -20.07 32.19
CA LYS A 25 3.45 -19.06 31.34
C LYS A 25 4.47 -18.17 30.61
N LYS A 26 5.59 -17.83 31.26
CA LYS A 26 6.70 -17.09 30.62
C LYS A 26 7.38 -17.93 29.54
N GLU A 27 7.56 -19.23 29.77
CA GLU A 27 8.17 -20.12 28.79
C GLU A 27 7.27 -20.37 27.57
N LYS A 28 5.96 -20.57 27.77
CA LYS A 28 4.97 -20.68 26.69
C LYS A 28 4.90 -19.39 25.84
N ARG A 29 5.02 -18.21 26.45
CA ARG A 29 5.12 -16.91 25.74
C ARG A 29 6.43 -16.78 24.94
N LYS A 30 7.57 -17.20 25.48
CA LYS A 30 8.87 -17.22 24.75
C LYS A 30 8.84 -18.18 23.56
N LYS A 31 8.25 -19.38 23.72
CA LYS A 31 8.06 -20.36 22.65
C LYS A 31 7.14 -19.84 21.53
N LYS A 32 6.04 -19.15 21.88
CA LYS A 32 5.16 -18.47 20.89
C LYS A 32 5.87 -17.33 20.14
N LYS A 33 6.66 -16.49 20.83
CA LYS A 33 7.46 -15.42 20.18
C LYS A 33 8.54 -15.98 19.24
N LYS A 34 9.25 -17.04 19.66
CA LYS A 34 10.23 -17.74 18.79
C LYS A 34 9.58 -18.37 17.56
N LYS A 35 8.39 -18.98 17.71
CA LYS A 35 7.65 -19.58 16.58
C LYS A 35 7.17 -18.50 15.60
N LYS A 36 6.65 -17.37 16.09
CA LYS A 36 6.25 -16.21 15.26
C LYS A 36 7.43 -15.63 14.47
N LYS A 37 8.58 -15.40 15.14
CA LYS A 37 9.80 -14.88 14.51
C LYS A 37 10.38 -15.84 13.46
N LYS A 38 10.28 -17.16 13.68
CA LYS A 38 10.71 -18.18 12.70
C LYS A 38 9.80 -18.21 11.47
N THR A 39 8.49 -18.02 11.64
CA THR A 39 7.53 -17.94 10.52
C THR A 39 7.69 -16.65 9.73
N GLU A 40 7.93 -15.52 10.39
CA GLU A 40 8.22 -14.22 9.76
C GLU A 40 9.52 -14.28 8.94
N ASN A 41 10.61 -14.83 9.50
CA ASN A 41 11.87 -15.00 8.76
C ASN A 41 11.72 -15.91 7.53
N ASN A 42 11.00 -17.04 7.65
CA ASN A 42 10.79 -17.94 6.52
C ASN A 42 9.94 -17.28 5.40
N TYR A 43 9.05 -16.36 5.77
CA TYR A 43 8.23 -15.61 4.81
C TYR A 43 9.04 -14.49 4.14
N ALA A 44 9.84 -13.75 4.90
CA ALA A 44 10.77 -12.74 4.37
C ALA A 44 11.78 -13.34 3.38
N LEU A 45 12.39 -14.48 3.73
CA LEU A 45 13.28 -15.25 2.84
C LEU A 45 12.58 -15.72 1.54
N SER A 46 11.26 -15.91 1.56
CA SER A 46 10.49 -16.29 0.37
C SER A 46 10.13 -15.09 -0.53
N ILE A 47 10.07 -13.89 0.06
CA ILE A 47 9.84 -12.61 -0.62
C ILE A 47 11.15 -12.16 -1.30
N GLU A 48 12.28 -12.17 -0.58
CA GLU A 48 13.60 -11.84 -1.16
C GLU A 48 13.96 -12.71 -2.37
N LYS A 49 13.63 -14.02 -2.32
CA LYS A 49 13.81 -14.92 -3.48
C LYS A 49 12.90 -14.63 -4.69
N ARG A 50 11.80 -13.88 -4.51
CA ARG A 50 10.89 -13.48 -5.60
C ARG A 50 11.23 -12.10 -6.19
N PHE A 51 11.91 -11.24 -5.44
CA PHE A 51 12.18 -9.85 -5.83
C PHE A 51 13.66 -9.51 -5.99
N GLY A 52 14.59 -10.45 -5.74
CA GLY A 52 16.00 -10.26 -6.04
C GLY A 52 16.22 -10.09 -7.55
N ILE A 53 16.78 -8.96 -7.97
CA ILE A 53 17.17 -8.64 -9.36
C ILE A 53 18.23 -9.65 -9.83
N PRO A 54 17.93 -10.57 -10.77
CA PRO A 54 18.95 -11.37 -11.41
C PRO A 54 19.52 -10.57 -12.58
N ASN A 55 20.85 -10.58 -12.69
CA ASN A 55 21.61 -9.99 -13.79
C ASN A 55 20.96 -10.25 -15.16
N ILE A 56 20.78 -9.18 -15.93
CA ILE A 56 20.16 -9.18 -17.26
C ILE A 56 20.99 -10.06 -18.20
N ALA A 57 20.52 -11.28 -18.44
CA ALA A 57 21.00 -12.10 -19.53
C ALA A 57 19.82 -12.87 -20.16
N ARG A 58 19.28 -12.27 -21.24
CA ARG A 58 18.44 -12.88 -22.29
C ARG A 58 17.25 -13.73 -21.83
N ILE A 59 16.12 -13.07 -21.57
CA ILE A 59 14.79 -13.70 -21.65
C ILE A 59 14.41 -13.78 -23.14
N LYS A 60 14.20 -15.00 -23.67
CA LYS A 60 13.60 -15.21 -24.99
C LYS A 60 12.11 -14.81 -24.94
N PRO A 61 11.54 -14.20 -25.99
CA PRO A 61 10.14 -13.83 -25.99
C PRO A 61 9.27 -15.09 -25.87
N LEU A 62 8.37 -15.09 -24.90
CA LEU A 62 7.31 -16.10 -24.79
C LEU A 62 6.33 -15.86 -25.94
N LYS A 63 6.07 -16.88 -26.76
CA LYS A 63 5.04 -16.83 -27.80
C LYS A 63 3.67 -16.88 -27.13
N THR A 64 2.98 -15.75 -27.06
CA THR A 64 1.56 -15.69 -26.72
C THR A 64 0.71 -16.19 -27.89
N SER A 65 -0.41 -16.85 -27.59
CA SER A 65 -1.31 -17.35 -28.63
C SER A 65 -2.20 -16.22 -29.18
N PRO A 66 -2.55 -16.22 -30.48
CA PRO A 66 -3.39 -15.18 -31.06
C PRO A 66 -4.84 -15.35 -30.55
N GLY A 67 -5.18 -14.65 -29.47
CA GLY A 67 -6.49 -14.71 -28.81
C GLY A 67 -6.51 -14.22 -27.36
N GLU A 68 -5.35 -14.18 -26.69
CA GLU A 68 -5.25 -13.82 -25.26
C GLU A 68 -5.20 -12.30 -25.01
N GLU A 69 -4.70 -11.50 -25.95
CA GLU A 69 -4.74 -10.03 -25.84
C GLU A 69 -6.17 -9.47 -25.77
N ASN A 70 -7.16 -10.17 -26.35
CA ASN A 70 -8.57 -9.74 -26.31
C ASN A 70 -9.26 -9.97 -24.96
N GLN A 71 -8.61 -10.63 -23.99
CA GLN A 71 -9.18 -10.86 -22.66
C GLN A 71 -8.56 -9.95 -21.59
N LEU A 72 -7.43 -9.31 -21.86
CA LEU A 72 -6.85 -8.37 -20.91
C LEU A 72 -7.71 -7.11 -20.83
N ILE A 73 -7.88 -6.60 -19.60
CA ILE A 73 -8.44 -5.27 -19.41
C ILE A 73 -7.50 -4.25 -20.08
N PRO A 74 -7.98 -3.45 -21.05
CA PRO A 74 -7.12 -2.53 -21.79
C PRO A 74 -6.56 -1.43 -20.88
N PRO A 75 -5.32 -0.96 -21.10
CA PRO A 75 -4.78 0.19 -20.36
C PRO A 75 -5.37 1.50 -20.88
N PHE A 76 -5.15 2.58 -20.14
CA PHE A 76 -5.47 3.95 -20.57
C PHE A 76 -6.94 4.21 -20.89
N ILE A 77 -7.85 3.47 -20.25
CA ILE A 77 -9.29 3.77 -20.32
C ILE A 77 -9.57 5.03 -19.49
N PRO A 78 -10.16 6.09 -20.08
CA PRO A 78 -10.52 7.28 -19.32
C PRO A 78 -11.50 6.91 -18.20
N PHE A 79 -11.04 7.03 -16.95
CA PHE A 79 -11.85 6.68 -15.79
C PHE A 79 -12.08 7.89 -14.90
N ARG A 80 -11.07 8.24 -14.08
CA ARG A 80 -11.14 9.39 -13.20
C ARG A 80 -9.76 9.95 -12.97
N SER A 81 -9.64 11.25 -13.19
CA SER A 81 -8.46 12.02 -12.85
C SER A 81 -8.74 12.87 -11.62
N THR A 82 -7.83 12.84 -10.66
CA THR A 82 -7.88 13.68 -9.46
C THR A 82 -6.45 13.97 -9.07
N PHE A 83 -6.12 15.25 -9.05
CA PHE A 83 -4.79 15.73 -8.76
C PHE A 83 -4.80 16.60 -7.51
N VAL A 84 -3.61 16.75 -6.94
CA VAL A 84 -3.29 17.77 -5.97
C VAL A 84 -2.14 18.62 -6.48
N THR A 85 -2.23 19.92 -6.31
CA THR A 85 -1.33 20.90 -6.93
C THR A 85 -0.72 21.81 -5.90
N SER A 86 0.50 22.26 -6.17
CA SER A 86 1.19 23.27 -5.42
C SER A 86 1.84 24.25 -6.41
N PRO A 87 1.09 25.25 -6.88
CA PRO A 87 1.59 26.22 -7.86
C PRO A 87 2.85 26.94 -7.38
N LYS A 88 2.95 27.25 -6.08
CA LYS A 88 4.14 27.85 -5.45
C LYS A 88 5.43 27.08 -5.75
N TYR A 89 5.33 25.75 -5.82
CA TYR A 89 6.46 24.85 -6.02
C TYR A 89 6.45 24.24 -7.43
N SER A 90 5.56 24.67 -8.35
CA SER A 90 5.45 24.11 -9.71
C SER A 90 5.28 22.57 -9.72
N LEU A 91 4.52 22.05 -8.73
CA LEU A 91 4.29 20.62 -8.52
C LEU A 91 2.81 20.27 -8.70
N ALA A 92 2.56 19.12 -9.34
CA ALA A 92 1.29 18.44 -9.25
C ALA A 92 1.49 16.95 -9.01
N ALA A 93 0.59 16.31 -8.26
CA ALA A 93 0.61 14.87 -8.04
C ALA A 93 -0.76 14.25 -8.31
N CYS A 94 -0.78 13.16 -9.06
CA CYS A 94 -1.99 12.39 -9.29
C CYS A 94 -2.34 11.52 -8.07
N ARG A 95 -3.62 11.52 -7.70
CA ARG A 95 -4.17 10.73 -6.60
C ARG A 95 -4.78 9.43 -7.10
N ILE A 96 -3.95 8.41 -7.23
CA ILE A 96 -4.38 7.04 -7.48
C ILE A 96 -4.79 6.38 -6.16
N GLN A 97 -5.99 5.80 -6.10
CA GLN A 97 -6.45 5.13 -4.89
C GLN A 97 -5.50 4.00 -4.49
N LYS A 98 -5.24 3.86 -3.19
CA LYS A 98 -4.30 2.89 -2.59
C LYS A 98 -2.81 3.07 -2.93
N ASN A 99 -2.42 4.17 -3.57
CA ASN A 99 -1.03 4.56 -3.81
C ASN A 99 -0.69 5.85 -3.06
N LEU A 100 -0.79 5.81 -1.72
CA LEU A 100 -0.54 6.99 -0.85
C LEU A 100 -1.41 8.23 -1.16
N SER A 101 -2.55 8.08 -1.85
CA SER A 101 -3.44 9.21 -2.20
C SER A 101 -3.94 10.07 -1.02
N THR A 102 -4.05 9.52 0.20
CA THR A 102 -4.34 10.32 1.41
C THR A 102 -3.15 11.15 1.83
N ILE A 103 -1.94 10.56 1.82
CA ILE A 103 -0.70 11.26 2.13
C ILE A 103 -0.46 12.39 1.13
N LEU A 104 -0.59 12.13 -0.18
CA LEU A 104 -0.44 13.16 -1.22
C LEU A 104 -1.39 14.35 -0.99
N LEU A 105 -2.66 14.10 -0.63
CA LEU A 105 -3.59 15.18 -0.30
C LEU A 105 -3.10 16.02 0.87
N ASN A 106 -2.71 15.36 1.96
CA ASN A 106 -2.29 16.04 3.17
C ASN A 106 -1.00 16.84 2.96
N LEU A 107 -0.03 16.27 2.24
CA LEU A 107 1.22 16.92 1.89
C LEU A 107 0.98 18.19 1.06
N PHE A 108 0.28 18.08 -0.05
CA PHE A 108 0.05 19.26 -0.92
C PHE A 108 -0.83 20.32 -0.24
N CYS A 109 -1.73 19.91 0.65
CA CYS A 109 -2.50 20.85 1.47
C CYS A 109 -1.60 21.58 2.49
N PHE A 110 -0.68 20.85 3.13
CA PHE A 110 0.31 21.41 4.05
C PHE A 110 1.30 22.33 3.33
N LEU A 111 1.80 21.97 2.14
CA LEU A 111 2.69 22.80 1.31
C LEU A 111 2.03 24.13 0.92
N ASN A 112 0.75 24.11 0.54
CA ASN A 112 0.03 25.33 0.16
C ASN A 112 -0.39 26.19 1.35
N THR A 113 -0.79 25.56 2.46
CA THR A 113 -1.43 26.27 3.59
C THR A 113 -0.98 25.76 4.97
N PRO A 114 0.32 25.78 5.30
CA PRO A 114 0.86 25.07 6.47
C PRO A 114 0.17 25.49 7.78
N ARG A 115 -0.08 26.79 7.97
CA ARG A 115 -0.77 27.31 9.16
C ARG A 115 -2.22 26.83 9.29
N LYS A 116 -2.96 26.73 8.19
CA LYS A 116 -4.36 26.24 8.20
C LYS A 116 -4.39 24.74 8.46
N PHE A 117 -3.46 24.01 7.83
CA PHE A 117 -3.27 22.59 8.04
C PHE A 117 -2.97 22.29 9.52
N THR A 118 -1.92 22.87 10.12
CA THR A 118 -1.53 22.61 11.52
C THR A 118 -2.62 22.95 12.54
N ARG A 119 -3.51 23.90 12.24
CA ARG A 119 -4.63 24.27 13.13
C ARG A 119 -5.79 23.28 13.10
N ARG A 120 -5.98 22.54 12.01
CA ARG A 120 -7.18 21.73 11.75
C ARG A 120 -6.90 20.25 11.55
N ALA A 121 -5.73 19.92 11.04
CA ALA A 121 -5.21 18.57 10.88
C ALA A 121 -4.36 18.22 12.10
N SER A 122 -4.55 17.01 12.62
CA SER A 122 -3.71 16.48 13.69
C SER A 122 -2.48 15.73 13.17
N SER A 123 -2.46 15.33 11.90
CA SER A 123 -1.32 14.64 11.27
C SER A 123 -1.43 14.57 9.73
N LEU A 124 -0.29 14.57 9.03
CA LEU A 124 -0.11 14.19 7.62
C LEU A 124 -0.58 12.78 7.29
N THR A 125 -0.70 11.88 8.28
CA THR A 125 -1.11 10.48 8.06
C THR A 125 -2.60 10.21 8.31
N ILE A 126 -3.33 11.18 8.86
CA ILE A 126 -4.74 11.03 9.21
C ILE A 126 -5.62 11.57 8.09
N GLU A 127 -6.62 10.76 7.68
CA GLU A 127 -7.61 11.19 6.71
C GLU A 127 -8.50 12.30 7.27
N PHE A 128 -8.65 13.40 6.54
CA PHE A 128 -9.59 14.46 6.87
C PHE A 128 -11.04 13.97 6.80
N LYS A 129 -11.90 14.51 7.68
CA LYS A 129 -13.33 14.52 7.37
C LYS A 129 -13.56 15.41 6.14
N ASN A 130 -14.36 14.95 5.18
CA ASN A 130 -14.55 15.60 3.87
C ASN A 130 -14.77 17.12 3.93
N TYR A 131 -15.58 17.63 4.87
CA TYR A 131 -15.84 19.06 5.00
C TYR A 131 -14.58 19.86 5.41
N VAL A 132 -13.72 19.31 6.25
CA VAL A 132 -12.46 19.95 6.66
C VAL A 132 -11.48 20.01 5.50
N SER A 133 -11.43 18.96 4.68
CA SER A 133 -10.60 18.93 3.46
C SER A 133 -11.02 20.01 2.47
N VAL A 134 -12.32 20.20 2.25
CA VAL A 134 -12.82 21.21 1.32
C VAL A 134 -12.46 22.62 1.79
N GLU A 135 -12.64 22.94 3.07
CA GLU A 135 -12.29 24.28 3.55
C GLU A 135 -10.77 24.55 3.63
N THR A 136 -9.98 23.51 3.91
CA THR A 136 -8.54 23.66 4.20
C THR A 136 -7.68 23.50 2.95
N CYS A 137 -8.12 22.67 2.00
CA CYS A 137 -7.34 22.24 0.83
C CYS A 137 -8.05 22.56 -0.50
N ASN A 138 -9.02 23.50 -0.53
CA ASN A 138 -9.83 23.76 -1.73
C ASN A 138 -8.97 24.03 -2.97
N ASP A 139 -8.00 24.93 -2.81
CA ASP A 139 -7.12 25.40 -3.89
C ASP A 139 -6.06 24.35 -4.28
N THR A 140 -5.96 23.26 -3.53
CA THR A 140 -5.04 22.16 -3.81
C THR A 140 -5.60 21.21 -4.87
N HIS A 141 -6.93 21.11 -5.02
CA HIS A 141 -7.54 20.09 -5.89
C HIS A 141 -7.62 20.51 -7.36
N ALA A 142 -7.32 19.56 -8.26
CA ALA A 142 -7.60 19.70 -9.69
C ALA A 142 -8.13 18.38 -10.27
N THR A 143 -8.89 18.45 -11.37
CA THR A 143 -9.48 17.28 -12.03
C THR A 143 -8.70 16.83 -13.26
N HIS A 144 -8.11 17.75 -14.02
CA HIS A 144 -7.28 17.47 -15.20
C HIS A 144 -6.05 18.36 -15.20
N ILE A 145 -4.89 17.81 -15.53
CA ILE A 145 -3.61 18.53 -15.54
C ILE A 145 -2.78 18.23 -16.80
N GLY A 146 -3.16 17.23 -17.61
CA GLY A 146 -2.34 16.75 -18.74
C GLY A 146 -1.88 17.79 -19.78
N ALA A 147 -2.46 18.99 -19.79
CA ALA A 147 -2.07 20.11 -20.66
C ALA A 147 -1.68 21.40 -19.88
N ASP A 148 -1.60 21.37 -18.55
CA ASP A 148 -1.26 22.54 -17.75
C ASP A 148 0.27 22.67 -17.62
N HIS A 149 0.83 23.61 -18.39
CA HIS A 149 2.26 23.89 -18.43
C HIS A 149 2.77 24.63 -17.18
N ASN A 150 1.91 24.99 -16.23
CA ASN A 150 2.32 25.65 -14.99
C ASN A 150 3.01 24.71 -14.00
N PHE A 151 3.01 23.41 -14.24
CA PHE A 151 3.66 22.41 -13.39
C PHE A 151 4.83 21.78 -14.14
N THR A 152 6.05 22.03 -13.66
CA THR A 152 7.28 21.48 -14.24
C THR A 152 7.47 20.01 -13.90
N THR A 153 6.86 19.51 -12.82
CA THR A 153 6.87 18.09 -12.46
C THR A 153 5.46 17.59 -12.15
N LEU A 154 5.06 16.54 -12.88
CA LEU A 154 3.86 15.76 -12.64
C LEU A 154 4.23 14.45 -11.95
N LEU A 155 3.83 14.27 -10.69
CA LEU A 155 4.12 13.08 -9.91
C LEU A 155 2.98 12.07 -10.00
N ALA A 156 3.34 10.79 -10.05
CA ALA A 156 2.42 9.72 -9.71
C ALA A 156 3.15 8.65 -8.90
N ILE A 157 2.57 8.27 -7.76
CA ILE A 157 3.08 7.16 -6.97
C ILE A 157 2.51 5.88 -7.57
N ILE A 158 3.39 4.98 -8.00
CA ILE A 158 3.05 3.68 -8.59
C ILE A 158 3.35 2.58 -7.57
N ARG A 159 2.54 1.53 -7.55
CA ARG A 159 2.67 0.39 -6.64
C ARG A 159 2.51 -0.90 -7.42
N ASP A 160 3.09 -2.01 -6.95
CA ASP A 160 2.78 -3.34 -7.50
C ASP A 160 1.24 -3.57 -7.57
N PRO A 161 0.67 -3.80 -8.78
CA PRO A 161 -0.78 -3.94 -8.94
C PRO A 161 -1.42 -5.03 -8.07
N VAL A 162 -0.75 -6.17 -7.88
CA VAL A 162 -1.26 -7.28 -7.07
C VAL A 162 -1.28 -6.91 -5.58
N GLU A 163 -0.22 -6.29 -5.08
CA GLU A 163 -0.14 -5.84 -3.70
C GLU A 163 -1.08 -4.65 -3.42
N ARG A 164 -1.26 -3.75 -4.40
CA ARG A 164 -2.27 -2.70 -4.36
C ARG A 164 -3.68 -3.28 -4.23
N PHE A 165 -4.03 -4.26 -5.06
CA PHE A 165 -5.30 -4.99 -4.95
C PHE A 165 -5.46 -5.62 -3.57
N LEU A 166 -4.45 -6.35 -3.08
CA LEU A 166 -4.49 -7.00 -1.79
C LEU A 166 -4.72 -6.01 -0.64
N SER A 167 -4.04 -4.86 -0.68
CA SER A 167 -4.26 -3.77 0.29
C SER A 167 -5.68 -3.23 0.21
N GLY A 168 -6.21 -3.00 -0.99
CA GLY A 168 -7.59 -2.55 -1.21
C GLY A 168 -8.62 -3.57 -0.71
N PHE A 169 -8.39 -4.86 -0.96
CA PHE A 169 -9.31 -5.93 -0.54
C PHE A 169 -9.36 -6.07 0.98
N VAL A 170 -8.20 -6.08 1.64
CA VAL A 170 -8.15 -6.17 3.11
C VAL A 170 -8.81 -4.94 3.75
N ASP A 171 -8.49 -3.74 3.26
CA ASP A 171 -9.05 -2.49 3.76
C ASP A 171 -10.57 -2.42 3.50
N LYS A 172 -10.98 -2.43 2.23
CA LYS A 172 -12.36 -2.14 1.82
C LYS A 172 -13.30 -3.33 2.00
N CYS A 173 -12.82 -4.54 1.72
CA CYS A 173 -13.68 -5.73 1.72
C CYS A 173 -13.65 -6.52 3.01
N ILE A 174 -12.54 -6.52 3.77
CA ILE A 174 -12.48 -7.25 5.04
C ILE A 174 -12.81 -6.34 6.23
N HIS A 175 -12.19 -5.16 6.30
CA HIS A 175 -12.36 -4.25 7.43
C HIS A 175 -13.62 -3.38 7.30
N GLU A 176 -13.84 -2.71 6.17
CA GLU A 176 -14.97 -1.78 6.02
C GLU A 176 -16.31 -2.45 5.64
N ALA A 177 -16.31 -3.61 4.98
CA ALA A 177 -17.54 -4.18 4.40
C ALA A 177 -18.64 -4.53 5.42
N ASN A 178 -18.31 -4.64 6.71
CA ASN A 178 -19.30 -4.88 7.77
C ASN A 178 -20.34 -3.75 7.88
N HIS A 179 -20.07 -2.57 7.31
CA HIS A 179 -20.92 -1.39 7.44
C HIS A 179 -22.05 -1.30 6.40
N LYS A 180 -22.00 -2.06 5.30
CA LYS A 180 -23.02 -2.05 4.23
C LYS A 180 -23.02 -3.38 3.45
N LYS A 181 -24.16 -4.09 3.42
CA LYS A 181 -24.32 -5.41 2.78
C LYS A 181 -23.94 -5.46 1.29
N THR A 182 -24.01 -4.33 0.58
CA THR A 182 -23.68 -4.23 -0.85
C THR A 182 -22.20 -3.95 -1.14
N ARG A 183 -21.38 -3.69 -0.11
CA ARG A 183 -19.93 -3.46 -0.27
C ARG A 183 -19.25 -4.65 -0.91
N CYS A 184 -18.22 -4.36 -1.71
CA CYS A 184 -17.46 -5.39 -2.42
C CYS A 184 -18.37 -6.31 -3.23
N TYR A 185 -19.31 -5.69 -3.96
CA TYR A 185 -20.24 -6.36 -4.87
C TYR A 185 -21.14 -7.40 -4.20
N GLY A 186 -21.36 -7.30 -2.88
CA GLY A 186 -22.13 -8.30 -2.13
C GLY A 186 -21.40 -9.63 -1.92
N CYS A 187 -20.09 -9.68 -2.17
CA CYS A 187 -19.29 -10.91 -2.13
C CYS A 187 -18.95 -11.40 -0.71
N ASN A 188 -19.37 -10.70 0.35
CA ASN A 188 -19.18 -11.13 1.74
C ASN A 188 -17.75 -11.62 2.06
N LYS A 189 -16.73 -10.82 1.71
CA LYS A 189 -15.29 -11.13 1.93
C LYS A 189 -14.74 -12.29 1.09
N ASN A 190 -15.47 -12.79 0.09
CA ASN A 190 -14.95 -13.78 -0.85
C ASN A 190 -14.12 -13.09 -1.96
N MET A 191 -12.81 -13.30 -1.95
CA MET A 191 -11.89 -12.68 -2.92
C MET A 191 -12.16 -13.08 -4.36
N MET A 192 -12.46 -14.35 -4.62
CA MET A 192 -12.74 -14.82 -5.98
C MET A 192 -14.01 -14.21 -6.56
N CYS A 193 -15.04 -14.06 -5.73
CA CYS A 193 -16.25 -13.34 -6.11
C CYS A 193 -15.92 -11.87 -6.46
N VAL A 194 -15.12 -11.19 -5.61
CA VAL A 194 -14.72 -9.80 -5.88
C VAL A 194 -13.94 -9.69 -7.18
N LEU A 195 -12.97 -10.57 -7.43
CA LEU A 195 -12.18 -10.56 -8.66
C LEU A 195 -13.03 -10.77 -9.92
N LYS A 196 -13.97 -11.72 -9.90
CA LYS A 196 -14.88 -11.99 -11.02
C LYS A 196 -15.80 -10.79 -11.29
N ALA A 197 -16.45 -10.28 -10.26
CA ALA A 197 -17.30 -9.10 -10.38
C ALA A 197 -16.49 -7.89 -10.85
N GLN A 198 -15.26 -7.72 -10.38
CA GLN A 198 -14.40 -6.61 -10.77
C GLN A 198 -14.02 -6.69 -12.26
N TYR A 199 -13.63 -7.86 -12.74
CA TYR A 199 -13.29 -8.09 -14.13
C TYR A 199 -14.47 -7.81 -15.06
N GLU A 200 -15.65 -8.38 -14.77
CA GLU A 200 -16.87 -8.14 -15.55
C GLU A 200 -17.21 -6.64 -15.61
N ARG A 201 -17.13 -5.95 -14.47
CA ARG A 201 -17.37 -4.49 -14.40
C ARG A 201 -16.35 -3.70 -15.21
N PHE A 202 -15.07 -4.07 -15.17
CA PHE A 202 -14.04 -3.39 -15.95
C PHE A 202 -14.17 -3.63 -17.45
N GLN A 203 -14.63 -4.80 -17.88
CA GLN A 203 -15.01 -5.00 -19.28
C GLN A 203 -16.14 -4.05 -19.69
N LEU A 204 -17.19 -3.93 -18.87
CA LEU A 204 -18.29 -3.00 -19.14
C LEU A 204 -17.86 -1.52 -19.16
N ILE A 205 -16.91 -1.15 -18.29
CA ILE A 205 -16.34 0.21 -18.26
C ILE A 205 -15.49 0.47 -19.51
N ALA A 206 -14.61 -0.47 -19.87
CA ALA A 206 -13.78 -0.38 -21.07
C ALA A 206 -14.60 -0.31 -22.37
N ASP A 207 -15.73 -1.03 -22.41
CA ASP A 207 -16.70 -0.99 -23.51
C ASP A 207 -17.57 0.29 -23.54
N GLY A 208 -17.43 1.18 -22.55
CA GLY A 208 -18.28 2.38 -22.41
C GLY A 208 -19.73 2.10 -22.00
N LYS A 209 -20.07 0.85 -21.65
CA LYS A 209 -21.43 0.42 -21.25
C LYS A 209 -21.75 0.77 -19.79
N LEU A 210 -20.73 1.00 -18.97
CA LEU A 210 -20.87 1.37 -17.56
C LEU A 210 -20.11 2.67 -17.27
N THR A 211 -20.84 3.77 -17.08
CA THR A 211 -20.28 5.11 -16.83
C THR A 211 -20.39 5.56 -15.37
N ASN A 212 -21.24 4.91 -14.57
CA ASN A 212 -21.37 5.20 -13.14
C ASN A 212 -20.52 4.23 -12.30
N PHE A 213 -19.38 4.73 -11.82
CA PHE A 213 -18.40 3.93 -11.08
C PHE A 213 -18.74 3.83 -9.59
N SER A 214 -18.79 2.58 -9.10
CA SER A 214 -18.99 2.26 -7.69
C SER A 214 -17.79 2.69 -6.84
N TYR A 215 -17.93 2.59 -5.53
CA TYR A 215 -16.83 2.85 -4.62
C TYR A 215 -15.68 1.85 -4.83
N GLU A 216 -16.01 0.59 -5.04
CA GLU A 216 -15.08 -0.50 -5.27
C GLU A 216 -14.32 -0.30 -6.59
N ASP A 217 -15.01 0.06 -7.68
CA ASP A 217 -14.35 0.33 -8.98
C ASP A 217 -13.24 1.37 -8.82
N ARG A 218 -13.48 2.43 -8.03
CA ARG A 218 -12.50 3.50 -7.80
C ARG A 218 -11.26 3.02 -7.03
N HIS A 219 -11.40 2.01 -6.18
CA HIS A 219 -10.28 1.48 -5.37
C HIS A 219 -9.50 0.38 -6.09
N PHE A 220 -10.11 -0.27 -7.07
CA PHE A 220 -9.54 -1.43 -7.76
C PHE A 220 -9.23 -1.18 -9.24
N ALA A 221 -9.66 -0.06 -9.84
CA ALA A 221 -9.36 0.24 -11.24
C ALA A 221 -7.86 0.17 -11.53
N PRO A 222 -7.44 -0.34 -12.70
CA PRO A 222 -6.05 -0.28 -13.14
C PRO A 222 -5.48 1.13 -12.97
N MET A 223 -4.25 1.26 -12.48
CA MET A 223 -3.59 2.54 -12.25
C MET A 223 -3.43 3.32 -13.56
N SER A 224 -3.25 2.62 -14.69
CA SER A 224 -3.19 3.23 -16.03
C SER A 224 -4.49 3.91 -16.47
N TRP A 225 -5.60 3.75 -15.75
CA TRP A 225 -6.88 4.42 -16.05
C TRP A 225 -7.02 5.80 -15.39
N PHE A 226 -6.06 6.19 -14.53
CA PHE A 226 -6.06 7.46 -13.81
C PHE A 226 -5.19 8.52 -14.52
N CYS A 227 -5.16 9.72 -13.96
CA CYS A 227 -4.13 10.73 -14.20
C CYS A 227 -4.01 11.24 -15.65
N ASP A 228 -5.09 11.22 -16.42
CA ASP A 228 -5.05 11.56 -17.85
C ASP A 228 -3.96 10.77 -18.61
N PHE A 229 -3.64 9.56 -18.15
CA PHE A 229 -2.63 8.72 -18.79
C PHE A 229 -3.14 8.26 -20.15
N THR A 230 -2.31 8.51 -21.15
CA THR A 230 -2.39 8.00 -22.51
C THR A 230 -1.03 7.43 -22.88
N ARG A 231 -0.91 6.78 -24.04
CA ARG A 231 0.39 6.32 -24.54
C ARG A 231 1.38 7.47 -24.68
N GLU A 232 0.87 8.67 -24.94
CA GLU A 232 1.65 9.88 -25.20
C GLU A 232 1.97 10.65 -23.92
N THR A 233 1.04 10.72 -22.96
CA THR A 233 1.17 11.54 -21.75
C THR A 233 1.82 10.81 -20.58
N VAL A 234 1.77 9.47 -20.54
CA VAL A 234 2.31 8.69 -19.41
C VAL A 234 3.79 8.95 -19.15
N LYS A 235 4.57 9.21 -20.21
CA LYS A 235 6.01 9.52 -20.15
C LYS A 235 6.34 10.90 -19.56
N ASN A 236 5.35 11.78 -19.41
CA ASN A 236 5.54 13.12 -18.86
C ASN A 236 5.52 13.13 -17.32
N TYR A 237 5.27 11.96 -16.71
CA TYR A 237 5.20 11.83 -15.27
C TYR A 237 6.51 11.33 -14.68
N ARG A 238 6.89 11.90 -13.54
CA ARG A 238 7.89 11.32 -12.64
C ARG A 238 7.18 10.29 -11.76
N PHE A 239 7.54 9.03 -11.93
CA PHE A 239 7.02 7.94 -11.11
C PHE A 239 7.88 7.71 -9.88
N LEU A 240 7.23 7.63 -8.72
CA LEU A 240 7.84 7.14 -7.48
C LEU A 240 7.25 5.76 -7.17
N TYR A 241 8.10 4.76 -6.95
CA TYR A 241 7.66 3.37 -6.80
C TYR A 241 7.52 2.99 -5.33
N PHE A 242 6.28 2.91 -4.85
CA PHE A 242 5.97 2.53 -3.48
C PHE A 242 6.01 1.01 -3.28
N GLY A 243 7.02 0.54 -2.56
CA GLY A 243 7.18 -0.88 -2.24
C GLY A 243 6.37 -1.39 -1.04
N GLU A 244 6.58 -2.65 -0.72
CA GLU A 244 5.86 -3.36 0.33
C GLU A 244 6.61 -3.40 1.67
N THR A 245 7.94 -3.46 1.63
CA THR A 245 8.77 -3.49 2.83
C THR A 245 8.85 -2.10 3.47
N GLU A 246 9.20 -2.04 4.75
CA GLU A 246 9.40 -0.75 5.42
C GLU A 246 10.56 0.05 4.80
N GLU A 247 11.58 -0.66 4.32
CA GLU A 247 12.74 -0.10 3.63
C GLU A 247 12.34 0.54 2.29
N GLU A 248 11.68 -0.20 1.40
CA GLU A 248 11.23 0.32 0.09
C GLU A 248 10.24 1.49 0.26
N GLN A 249 9.44 1.48 1.31
CA GLN A 249 8.53 2.58 1.65
C GLN A 249 9.30 3.81 2.12
N GLY A 250 10.37 3.63 2.91
CA GLY A 250 11.29 4.69 3.30
C GLY A 250 11.98 5.31 2.08
N GLU A 251 12.52 4.48 1.19
CA GLU A 251 13.14 4.94 -0.07
C GLU A 251 12.19 5.79 -0.92
N THR A 252 10.91 5.41 -0.98
CA THR A 252 9.89 6.19 -1.70
C THR A 252 9.67 7.57 -1.06
N VAL A 253 9.68 7.63 0.28
CA VAL A 253 9.52 8.89 1.02
C VAL A 253 10.76 9.77 0.82
N ASP A 254 11.95 9.20 0.85
CA ASP A 254 13.21 9.93 0.62
C ASP A 254 13.27 10.49 -0.81
N GLU A 255 12.84 9.71 -1.81
CA GLU A 255 12.74 10.19 -3.20
C GLU A 255 11.71 11.33 -3.32
N LEU A 256 10.58 11.24 -2.61
CA LEU A 256 9.59 12.32 -2.58
C LEU A 256 10.14 13.58 -1.92
N MET A 257 10.95 13.47 -0.86
CA MET A 257 11.59 14.63 -0.21
C MET A 257 12.60 15.27 -1.15
N THR A 258 13.39 14.47 -1.86
CA THR A 258 14.30 14.96 -2.90
C THR A 258 13.56 15.78 -3.95
N VAL A 259 12.39 15.29 -4.42
CA VAL A 259 11.55 16.07 -5.37
C VAL A 259 11.12 17.41 -4.78
N PHE A 260 10.73 17.43 -3.50
CA PHE A 260 10.30 18.66 -2.85
C PHE A 260 11.46 19.66 -2.70
N GLU A 261 12.65 19.20 -2.36
CA GLU A 261 13.87 20.01 -2.26
C GLU A 261 14.28 20.58 -3.61
N ASP A 262 14.24 19.76 -4.68
CA ASP A 262 14.50 20.18 -6.07
C ASP A 262 13.56 21.32 -6.51
N HIS A 263 12.35 21.36 -5.93
CA HIS A 263 11.33 22.36 -6.21
C HIS A 263 11.30 23.51 -5.18
N GLY A 264 12.31 23.63 -4.32
CA GLY A 264 12.50 24.76 -3.42
C GLY A 264 11.66 24.72 -2.15
N VAL A 265 11.15 23.55 -1.76
CA VAL A 265 10.61 23.33 -0.40
C VAL A 265 11.79 23.38 0.58
N ASP A 266 11.65 24.16 1.66
CA ASP A 266 12.75 24.34 2.61
C ASP A 266 13.01 23.08 3.45
N ASN A 267 14.27 22.92 3.87
CA ASN A 267 14.73 21.73 4.59
C ASN A 267 13.98 21.51 5.92
N HIS A 268 13.57 22.58 6.61
CA HIS A 268 12.77 22.42 7.84
C HIS A 268 11.42 21.77 7.52
N THR A 269 10.77 22.19 6.44
CA THR A 269 9.52 21.59 5.96
C THR A 269 9.70 20.14 5.52
N THR A 270 10.75 19.80 4.74
CA THR A 270 10.98 18.42 4.28
C THR A 270 11.40 17.49 5.42
N THR A 271 12.22 17.96 6.36
CA THR A 271 12.57 17.22 7.59
C THR A 271 11.32 16.91 8.41
N TYR A 272 10.46 17.91 8.67
CA TYR A 272 9.20 17.70 9.39
C TYR A 272 8.31 16.64 8.72
N ILE A 273 8.17 16.71 7.40
CA ILE A 273 7.38 15.74 6.63
C ILE A 273 7.99 14.32 6.77
N SER A 274 9.29 14.18 6.57
CA SER A 274 9.99 12.89 6.63
C SER A 274 9.85 12.23 8.00
N GLU A 275 10.07 13.01 9.07
CA GLU A 275 9.88 12.54 10.45
C GLU A 275 8.46 12.06 10.71
N GLU A 276 7.46 12.82 10.25
CA GLU A 276 6.06 12.49 10.49
C GLU A 276 5.62 11.22 9.74
N LEU A 277 6.05 11.05 8.49
CA LEU A 277 5.74 9.88 7.67
C LEU A 277 6.49 8.63 8.15
N SER A 278 7.69 8.79 8.71
CA SER A 278 8.47 7.69 9.28
C SER A 278 7.90 7.21 10.62
N ALA A 279 7.38 8.13 11.44
CA ALA A 279 6.85 7.82 12.75
C ALA A 279 5.43 7.21 12.72
N ASN A 280 4.64 7.51 11.69
CA ASN A 280 3.21 7.22 11.68
C ASN A 280 2.76 6.44 10.43
N ARG A 281 1.77 5.56 10.62
CA ARG A 281 1.08 4.89 9.52
C ARG A 281 -0.33 5.43 9.38
N THR A 282 -0.81 5.53 8.14
CA THR A 282 -2.23 5.83 7.89
C THR A 282 -3.14 4.78 8.52
N LYS A 283 -4.33 5.19 8.98
CA LYS A 283 -5.34 4.29 9.55
C LYS A 283 -5.70 3.11 8.63
N HIS A 284 -5.64 3.34 7.32
CA HIS A 284 -5.98 2.35 6.28
C HIS A 284 -4.76 1.52 5.83
N SER A 285 -3.61 1.68 6.50
CA SER A 285 -2.42 0.88 6.22
C SER A 285 -2.65 -0.55 6.69
N THR A 286 -2.60 -1.48 5.74
CA THR A 286 -2.73 -2.91 6.00
C THR A 286 -1.37 -3.61 6.09
N SER A 287 -0.28 -2.90 5.79
CA SER A 287 1.07 -3.47 5.67
C SER A 287 1.52 -4.14 6.97
N GLY A 288 2.15 -5.31 6.85
CA GLY A 288 2.60 -6.12 7.98
C GLY A 288 1.50 -6.78 8.83
N SER A 289 0.21 -6.56 8.55
CA SER A 289 -0.87 -7.19 9.33
C SER A 289 -1.00 -8.69 9.05
N MET A 290 -1.29 -9.49 10.10
CA MET A 290 -1.46 -10.94 9.96
C MET A 290 -2.58 -11.32 8.98
N ILE A 291 -3.65 -10.53 8.93
CA ILE A 291 -4.75 -10.74 8.00
C ILE A 291 -4.30 -10.53 6.55
N ARG A 292 -3.51 -9.50 6.27
CA ARG A 292 -2.95 -9.24 4.94
C ARG A 292 -2.00 -10.36 4.53
N ILE A 293 -1.08 -10.77 5.41
CA ILE A 293 -0.12 -11.86 5.13
C ILE A 293 -0.87 -13.15 4.77
N ARG A 294 -1.85 -13.55 5.59
CA ARG A 294 -2.65 -14.75 5.33
C ARG A 294 -3.46 -14.63 4.03
N THR A 295 -4.12 -13.50 3.82
CA THR A 295 -4.94 -13.28 2.61
C THR A 295 -4.08 -13.29 1.35
N GLY A 296 -2.90 -12.67 1.39
CA GLY A 296 -1.94 -12.69 0.30
C GLY A 296 -1.38 -14.07 0.00
N TYR A 297 -1.12 -14.89 1.04
CA TYR A 297 -0.71 -16.27 0.87
C TYR A 297 -1.78 -17.09 0.11
N GLU A 298 -3.04 -17.04 0.56
CA GLU A 298 -4.14 -17.78 -0.08
C GLU A 298 -4.38 -17.31 -1.52
N MET A 299 -4.35 -15.99 -1.75
CA MET A 299 -4.48 -15.39 -3.08
C MET A 299 -3.41 -15.91 -4.03
N ARG A 300 -2.13 -15.86 -3.62
CA ARG A 300 -0.99 -16.26 -4.47
C ARG A 300 -0.91 -17.77 -4.70
N LYS A 301 -1.59 -18.57 -3.86
CA LYS A 301 -1.70 -20.03 -4.01
C LYS A 301 -2.82 -20.44 -4.97
N SER A 302 -3.87 -19.63 -5.11
CA SER A 302 -4.97 -19.90 -6.05
C SER A 302 -4.58 -19.51 -7.48
N LYS A 303 -4.54 -20.51 -8.38
CA LYS A 303 -4.29 -20.29 -9.81
C LYS A 303 -5.37 -19.42 -10.44
N GLU A 304 -6.61 -19.61 -10.02
CA GLU A 304 -7.77 -18.87 -10.50
C GLU A 304 -7.69 -17.40 -10.08
N ALA A 305 -7.33 -17.11 -8.83
CA ALA A 305 -7.15 -15.74 -8.35
C ALA A 305 -6.05 -15.03 -9.13
N MET A 306 -4.89 -15.68 -9.28
CA MET A 306 -3.76 -15.12 -10.02
C MET A 306 -4.07 -14.94 -11.51
N LYS A 307 -4.84 -15.85 -12.14
CA LYS A 307 -5.33 -15.66 -13.50
C LYS A 307 -6.23 -14.43 -13.62
N MET A 308 -7.16 -14.22 -12.70
CA MET A 308 -8.00 -13.02 -12.71
C MET A 308 -7.17 -11.74 -12.54
N LEU A 309 -6.17 -11.75 -11.65
CA LEU A 309 -5.27 -10.61 -11.45
C LEU A 309 -4.44 -10.31 -12.70
N TYR A 310 -3.97 -11.34 -13.41
CA TYR A 310 -3.30 -11.19 -14.70
C TYR A 310 -4.22 -10.48 -15.71
N LEU A 311 -5.44 -10.99 -15.88
CA LEU A 311 -6.42 -10.41 -16.81
C LEU A 311 -6.74 -8.95 -16.50
N ILE A 312 -6.75 -8.57 -15.23
CA ILE A 312 -7.07 -7.20 -14.79
C ILE A 312 -5.85 -6.27 -14.88
N TYR A 313 -4.65 -6.72 -14.50
CA TYR A 313 -3.53 -5.82 -14.19
C TYR A 313 -2.26 -6.01 -15.03
N GLU A 314 -2.16 -7.02 -15.90
CA GLU A 314 -0.95 -7.23 -16.72
C GLU A 314 -0.57 -5.97 -17.52
N ASN A 315 -1.57 -5.25 -18.04
CA ASN A 315 -1.32 -4.03 -18.79
C ASN A 315 -0.83 -2.86 -17.90
N ASP A 316 -1.10 -2.85 -16.59
CA ASP A 316 -0.46 -1.90 -15.67
C ASP A 316 1.03 -2.23 -15.51
N TYR A 317 1.40 -3.52 -15.37
CA TYR A 317 2.81 -3.91 -15.31
C TYR A 317 3.57 -3.42 -16.55
N LYS A 318 2.98 -3.57 -17.74
CA LYS A 318 3.55 -3.06 -18.99
C LYS A 318 3.60 -1.54 -19.04
N ALA A 319 2.51 -0.85 -18.65
CA ALA A 319 2.41 0.61 -18.72
C ALA A 319 3.43 1.33 -17.81
N PHE A 320 3.78 0.72 -16.67
CA PHE A 320 4.69 1.30 -15.68
C PHE A 320 6.04 0.57 -15.60
N ASN A 321 6.37 -0.26 -16.60
CA ASN A 321 7.63 -1.00 -16.69
C ASN A 321 8.00 -1.77 -15.40
N LEU A 322 7.00 -2.42 -14.80
CA LEU A 322 7.15 -3.24 -13.59
C LEU A 322 7.40 -4.70 -13.95
N ASN A 323 8.04 -5.43 -13.03
CA ASN A 323 8.23 -6.88 -13.18
C ASN A 323 6.91 -7.62 -12.92
N SER A 324 6.32 -8.18 -13.98
CA SER A 324 5.09 -8.98 -13.87
C SER A 324 5.35 -10.30 -13.15
N PRO A 325 4.59 -10.64 -12.09
CA PRO A 325 4.68 -11.93 -11.41
C PRO A 325 3.94 -13.04 -12.17
N PHE A 326 3.39 -12.73 -13.35
CA PHE A 326 2.51 -13.63 -14.10
C PHE A 326 3.23 -14.45 -15.17
N SER A 327 4.56 -14.58 -15.11
CA SER A 327 5.38 -15.30 -16.10
C SER A 327 4.95 -16.76 -16.41
N ASN A 328 4.07 -17.36 -15.60
CA ASN A 328 3.49 -18.69 -15.80
C ASN A 328 2.01 -18.68 -16.24
N TYR A 329 1.44 -17.52 -16.51
CA TYR A 329 0.07 -17.36 -17.00
C TYR A 329 0.14 -16.89 -18.46
N PRO A 330 -0.60 -17.54 -19.37
CA PRO A 330 -0.48 -17.29 -20.80
C PRO A 330 -1.10 -15.96 -21.21
#